data_AF-A0A354HI13-F1
#
_entry.id   AF-A0A354HI13-F1
#
_cell.length_a   1.000
_cell.length_b   1.000
_cell.length_c   1.000
_cell.angle_alpha   90.00
_cell.angle_beta   90.00
_cell.angle_gamma   90.00
#
_symmetry.space_group_name_H-M   'P 1'
#
loop_
_entity.id
_entity.type
_entity.pdbx_description
1 polymer ?
#
loop_
_entity_poly.entity_id
_entity_poly.type
_entity_poly.pdbx_seq_one_letter_code
_entity_poly.pdbx_strand_id
1 'polypeptide(L)'
;MDDDIALKFADIIDNAAESLFAALQYCYLIAENDFYNINVKDLFRVGLVDITNPECFRNMGLMLDEKRLGELGEPKFREVLEIIRYSFAVRLPFIRRDAPESYIRETQLKQTYDLLEEYGFLNPDGIVMESFKSSSWLAKTKKPEPPYDTEWLRSWIYTYGHDVAAINNRNMFLLGCADALFPLYYSSLKERLVNEFNKYGTE
;
A
#
# COMPACT_ATOMS: atom_id res chain seq x y z
N MET A 1 -22.01 6.14 -14.35
CA MET A 1 -22.35 5.40 -13.12
C MET A 1 -21.24 4.41 -12.82
N ASP A 2 -20.85 3.56 -13.77
CA ASP A 2 -19.72 2.62 -13.59
C ASP A 2 -18.35 3.32 -13.45
N ASP A 3 -18.08 4.38 -14.22
CA ASP A 3 -16.80 5.12 -14.13
C ASP A 3 -16.61 5.83 -12.77
N ASP A 4 -17.70 6.28 -12.15
CA ASP A 4 -17.67 6.99 -10.87
C ASP A 4 -17.33 6.04 -9.70
N ILE A 5 -17.80 4.80 -9.80
CA ILE A 5 -17.48 3.73 -8.85
C ILE A 5 -15.99 3.34 -8.96
N ALA A 6 -15.51 3.18 -10.20
CA ALA A 6 -14.10 2.87 -10.45
C ALA A 6 -13.19 3.99 -9.92
N LEU A 7 -13.54 5.26 -10.16
CA LEU A 7 -12.80 6.42 -9.67
C LEU A 7 -12.74 6.46 -8.13
N LYS A 8 -13.87 6.16 -7.47
CA LYS A 8 -13.92 6.12 -6.00
C LYS A 8 -13.04 5.03 -5.40
N PHE A 9 -13.03 3.84 -5.99
CA PHE A 9 -12.14 2.77 -5.52
C PHE A 9 -10.68 3.09 -5.80
N ALA A 10 -10.40 3.70 -6.96
CA ALA A 10 -9.08 4.18 -7.29
C ALA A 10 -8.56 5.18 -6.25
N ASP A 11 -9.37 6.17 -5.89
CA ASP A 11 -9.04 7.18 -4.88
C ASP A 11 -8.78 6.57 -3.49
N ILE A 12 -9.57 5.57 -3.07
CA ILE A 12 -9.33 4.88 -1.79
C ILE A 12 -7.98 4.13 -1.80
N ILE A 13 -7.67 3.43 -2.89
CA ILE A 13 -6.41 2.68 -3.02
C ILE A 13 -5.23 3.64 -3.10
N ASP A 14 -5.37 4.71 -3.88
CA ASP A 14 -4.33 5.72 -4.06
C ASP A 14 -3.96 6.40 -2.74
N ASN A 15 -4.96 6.90 -2.02
CA ASN A 15 -4.78 7.52 -0.72
C ASN A 15 -4.21 6.53 0.32
N ALA A 16 -4.58 5.25 0.25
CA ALA A 16 -4.01 4.22 1.11
C ALA A 16 -2.53 3.93 0.81
N ALA A 17 -2.16 3.93 -0.47
CA ALA A 17 -0.78 3.76 -0.90
C ALA A 17 0.08 4.96 -0.50
N GLU A 18 -0.41 6.19 -0.72
CA GLU A 18 0.25 7.43 -0.30
C GLU A 18 0.47 7.47 1.22
N SER A 19 -0.53 7.05 2.01
CA SER A 19 -0.40 6.98 3.47
C SER A 19 0.61 5.95 3.93
N LEU A 20 0.62 4.74 3.34
CA LEU A 20 1.63 3.74 3.66
C LEU A 20 3.03 4.21 3.26
N PHE A 21 3.18 4.83 2.08
CA PHE A 21 4.44 5.38 1.62
C PHE A 21 4.95 6.48 2.56
N ALA A 22 4.09 7.41 2.96
CA ALA A 22 4.40 8.42 3.96
C ALA A 22 4.82 7.76 5.28
N ALA A 23 4.09 6.75 5.75
CA ALA A 23 4.42 6.02 6.97
C ALA A 23 5.84 5.46 6.94
N LEU A 24 6.30 4.92 5.81
CA LEU A 24 7.69 4.44 5.64
C LEU A 24 8.70 5.59 5.79
N GLN A 25 8.44 6.73 5.16
CA GLN A 25 9.30 7.91 5.27
C GLN A 25 9.37 8.43 6.72
N TYR A 26 8.25 8.44 7.44
CA TYR A 26 8.23 8.78 8.86
C TYR A 26 8.96 7.75 9.72
N CYS A 27 8.82 6.45 9.47
CA CYS A 27 9.59 5.41 10.17
C CYS A 27 11.10 5.64 10.04
N TYR A 28 11.55 5.97 8.83
CA TYR A 28 12.95 6.25 8.55
C TYR A 28 13.45 7.50 9.29
N LEU A 29 12.68 8.58 9.27
CA LEU A 29 13.01 9.84 9.94
C LEU A 29 13.06 9.68 11.47
N ILE A 30 12.12 8.92 12.04
CA ILE A 30 12.07 8.61 13.49
C ILE A 30 13.30 7.82 13.90
N ALA A 31 13.69 6.83 13.09
CA ALA A 31 14.85 6.01 13.38
C ALA A 31 16.17 6.79 13.36
N GLU A 32 16.24 7.90 12.63
CA GLU A 32 17.39 8.81 12.67
C GLU A 32 17.39 9.70 13.93
N ASN A 33 16.24 10.28 14.29
CA ASN A 33 16.21 11.39 15.25
C ASN A 33 15.81 11.00 16.67
N ASP A 34 14.94 10.00 16.82
CA ASP A 34 14.23 9.79 18.09
C ASP A 34 13.85 8.33 18.35
N PHE A 35 14.67 7.42 17.84
CA PHE A 35 14.47 5.97 17.89
C PHE A 35 14.13 5.43 19.28
N TYR A 36 14.72 6.01 20.34
CA TYR A 36 14.52 5.55 21.71
C TYR A 36 13.38 6.26 22.45
N ASN A 37 12.86 7.38 21.92
CA ASN A 37 11.87 8.19 22.63
C ASN A 37 10.47 8.15 21.98
N ILE A 38 10.37 7.80 20.69
CA ILE A 38 9.08 7.61 20.04
C ILE A 38 8.63 6.16 20.23
N ASN A 39 7.47 5.99 20.88
CA ASN A 39 6.86 4.68 21.02
C ASN A 39 6.33 4.21 19.66
N VAL A 40 6.90 3.12 19.15
CA VAL A 40 6.46 2.49 17.89
C VAL A 40 4.95 2.21 17.86
N LYS A 41 4.31 1.96 19.01
CA LYS A 41 2.85 1.76 19.07
C LYS A 41 2.07 3.01 18.66
N ASP A 42 2.57 4.20 18.98
CA ASP A 42 1.90 5.45 18.64
C ASP A 42 2.01 5.72 17.13
N LEU A 43 3.15 5.39 16.52
CA LEU A 43 3.34 5.43 15.07
C LEU A 43 2.32 4.55 14.33
N PHE A 44 2.19 3.31 14.77
CA PHE A 44 1.24 2.35 14.18
C PHE A 44 -0.20 2.79 14.43
N ARG A 45 -0.50 3.29 15.64
CA ARG A 45 -1.83 3.79 15.96
C ARG A 45 -2.22 4.95 15.06
N VAL A 46 -1.32 5.92 14.83
CA VAL A 46 -1.65 7.08 13.98
C VAL A 46 -1.79 6.67 12.52
N GLY A 47 -0.86 5.86 11.99
CA GLY A 47 -0.94 5.40 10.59
C GLY A 47 -2.17 4.55 10.27
N LEU A 48 -2.63 3.75 11.24
CA LEU A 48 -3.75 2.82 11.04
C LEU A 48 -5.12 3.40 11.41
N VAL A 49 -5.19 4.55 12.10
CA VAL A 49 -6.48 5.20 12.43
C VAL A 49 -7.22 5.66 11.18
N ASP A 50 -6.50 6.25 10.23
CA ASP A 50 -7.03 6.60 8.91
C ASP A 50 -5.98 6.30 7.85
N ILE A 51 -6.04 5.07 7.34
CA ILE A 51 -5.12 4.60 6.30
C ILE A 51 -5.23 5.40 5.00
N THR A 52 -6.27 6.23 4.80
CA THR A 52 -6.39 7.08 3.61
C THR A 52 -5.96 8.52 3.83
N ASN A 53 -5.47 8.86 5.02
CA ASN A 53 -4.97 10.19 5.29
C ASN A 53 -3.43 10.18 5.29
N PRO A 54 -2.77 10.56 4.18
CA PRO A 54 -1.31 10.59 4.13
C PRO A 54 -0.69 11.62 5.08
N GLU A 55 -1.48 12.60 5.53
CA GLU A 55 -1.06 13.65 6.45
C GLU A 55 -1.29 13.29 7.92
N CYS A 56 -1.78 12.08 8.23
CA CYS A 56 -2.07 11.66 9.61
C CYS A 56 -0.85 11.78 10.53
N PHE A 57 0.35 11.58 10.00
CA PHE A 57 1.62 11.70 10.72
C PHE A 57 2.03 13.14 11.04
N ARG A 58 1.52 14.16 10.32
CA ARG A 58 1.76 15.57 10.68
C ARG A 58 1.20 15.92 12.06
N ASN A 59 0.14 15.21 12.48
CA ASN A 59 -0.46 15.40 13.81
C ASN A 59 0.49 15.02 14.95
N MET A 60 1.56 14.29 14.67
CA MET A 60 2.61 13.98 15.64
C MET A 60 3.67 15.09 15.76
N GLY A 61 3.51 16.21 15.04
CA GLY A 61 4.49 17.30 14.99
C GLY A 61 5.76 16.95 14.21
N LEU A 62 5.75 15.81 13.49
CA LEU A 62 6.81 15.40 12.60
C LEU A 62 6.60 16.04 11.23
N MET A 63 7.66 16.61 10.65
CA MET A 63 7.66 17.11 9.28
C MET A 63 8.72 16.36 8.47
N LEU A 64 8.34 15.89 7.29
CA LEU A 64 9.28 15.30 6.35
C LEU A 64 10.25 16.39 5.88
N ASP A 65 11.54 16.12 6.03
CA ASP A 65 12.63 16.96 5.54
C ASP A 65 13.41 16.14 4.50
N GLU A 66 13.38 16.57 3.24
CA GLU A 66 14.04 15.88 2.13
C GLU A 66 15.53 15.64 2.40
N LYS A 67 16.22 16.55 3.11
CA LYS A 67 17.63 16.39 3.45
C LYS A 67 17.87 15.24 4.42
N ARG A 68 16.89 14.95 5.28
CA ARG A 68 16.94 13.90 6.31
C ARG A 68 16.41 12.56 5.82
N LEU A 69 15.52 12.59 4.82
CA LEU A 69 15.07 11.37 4.16
C LEU A 69 16.15 10.70 3.32
N GLY A 70 17.19 11.44 2.93
CA GLY A 70 18.27 10.90 2.09
C GLY A 70 17.67 10.28 0.82
N GLU A 71 18.05 9.03 0.54
CA GLU A 71 17.57 8.28 -0.62
C GLU A 71 16.03 8.09 -0.65
N LEU A 72 15.34 8.07 0.50
CA LEU A 72 13.85 7.98 0.53
C LEU A 72 13.16 9.28 0.06
N GLY A 73 13.90 10.39 0.00
CA GLY A 73 13.43 11.66 -0.55
C GLY A 73 13.70 11.81 -2.04
N GLU A 74 14.46 10.88 -2.64
CA GLU A 74 14.82 10.98 -4.05
C GLU A 74 13.66 10.63 -4.98
N PRO A 75 13.58 11.23 -6.18
CA PRO A 75 12.55 10.91 -7.15
C PRO A 75 12.48 9.42 -7.50
N LYS A 76 13.62 8.71 -7.50
CA LYS A 76 13.68 7.27 -7.79
C LYS A 76 12.90 6.45 -6.77
N PHE A 77 12.92 6.85 -5.50
CA PHE A 77 12.19 6.15 -4.44
C PHE A 77 10.66 6.26 -4.59
N ARG A 78 10.14 7.22 -5.39
CA ARG A 78 8.71 7.25 -5.73
C ARG A 78 8.24 6.02 -6.51
N GLU A 79 9.12 5.28 -7.17
CA GLU A 79 8.73 4.01 -7.79
C GLU A 79 8.17 3.02 -6.75
N VAL A 80 8.63 3.09 -5.50
CA VAL A 80 8.08 2.26 -4.42
C VAL A 80 6.59 2.56 -4.22
N LEU A 81 6.17 3.83 -4.28
CA LEU A 81 4.77 4.21 -4.19
C LEU A 81 3.95 3.63 -5.35
N GLU A 82 4.47 3.68 -6.58
CA GLU A 82 3.84 3.06 -7.76
C GLU A 82 3.69 1.55 -7.59
N ILE A 83 4.68 0.89 -6.99
CA ILE A 83 4.63 -0.54 -6.70
C ILE A 83 3.62 -0.85 -5.58
N ILE A 84 3.52 -0.04 -4.51
CA ILE A 84 2.48 -0.19 -3.45
C ILE A 84 1.08 -0.12 -4.07
N ARG A 85 0.87 0.90 -4.91
CA ARG A 85 -0.36 1.10 -5.68
C ARG A 85 -0.71 -0.13 -6.50
N TYR A 86 0.23 -0.63 -7.29
CA TYR A 86 0.06 -1.85 -8.09
C TYR A 86 -0.23 -3.08 -7.21
N SER A 87 0.51 -3.29 -6.12
CA SER A 87 0.36 -4.45 -5.24
C SER A 87 -0.99 -4.50 -4.52
N PHE A 88 -1.60 -3.34 -4.26
CA PHE A 88 -3.00 -3.29 -3.82
C PHE A 88 -3.98 -3.58 -4.97
N ALA A 89 -3.78 -2.98 -6.14
CA ALA A 89 -4.68 -3.11 -7.28
C ALA A 89 -4.81 -4.57 -7.77
N VAL A 90 -3.72 -5.33 -7.82
CA VAL A 90 -3.75 -6.74 -8.26
C VAL A 90 -4.55 -7.65 -7.33
N ARG A 91 -4.90 -7.19 -6.12
CA ARG A 91 -5.67 -7.95 -5.11
C ARG A 91 -7.15 -7.62 -5.07
N LEU A 92 -7.62 -6.67 -5.89
CA LEU A 92 -9.03 -6.37 -6.10
C LEU A 92 -9.93 -7.62 -6.26
N PRO A 93 -9.53 -8.69 -6.97
CA PRO A 93 -10.34 -9.92 -7.08
C PRO A 93 -10.62 -10.61 -5.74
N PHE A 94 -9.67 -10.59 -4.80
CA PHE A 94 -9.86 -11.17 -3.48
C PHE A 94 -10.75 -10.30 -2.60
N ILE A 95 -10.58 -8.98 -2.68
CA ILE A 95 -11.45 -8.02 -2.00
C ILE A 95 -12.91 -8.20 -2.46
N ARG A 96 -13.14 -8.29 -3.78
CA ARG A 96 -14.46 -8.56 -4.34
C ARG A 96 -15.04 -9.90 -3.90
N ARG A 97 -14.23 -10.96 -3.80
CA ARG A 97 -14.64 -12.29 -3.32
C ARG A 97 -15.17 -12.21 -1.89
N ASP A 98 -14.53 -11.39 -1.06
CA ASP A 98 -14.86 -11.25 0.36
C ASP A 98 -15.99 -10.22 0.61
N ALA A 99 -16.54 -9.64 -0.46
CA ALA A 99 -17.71 -8.76 -0.47
C ALA A 99 -18.93 -9.48 -1.10
N PRO A 100 -19.61 -10.40 -0.37
CA PRO A 100 -20.65 -11.26 -0.94
C PRO A 100 -21.94 -10.51 -1.33
N GLU A 101 -22.20 -9.36 -0.70
CA GLU A 101 -23.41 -8.57 -0.96
C GLU A 101 -23.26 -7.71 -2.22
N SER A 102 -22.02 -7.44 -2.64
CA SER A 102 -21.74 -6.60 -3.81
C SER A 102 -22.31 -7.15 -5.12
N TYR A 103 -22.94 -6.29 -5.92
CA TYR A 103 -23.33 -6.59 -7.31
C TYR A 103 -22.25 -6.27 -8.35
N ILE A 104 -21.06 -5.80 -7.93
CA ILE A 104 -19.98 -5.46 -8.84
C ILE A 104 -19.58 -6.70 -9.66
N ARG A 105 -19.61 -6.58 -10.99
CA ARG A 105 -19.25 -7.66 -11.92
C ARG A 105 -17.75 -7.71 -12.13
N GLU A 106 -17.25 -8.87 -12.57
CA GLU A 106 -15.85 -9.02 -12.94
C GLU A 106 -15.40 -8.05 -14.05
N THR A 107 -16.31 -7.69 -14.95
CA THR A 107 -16.03 -6.71 -16.01
C THR A 107 -15.77 -5.31 -15.45
N GLN A 108 -16.57 -4.89 -14.47
CA GLN A 108 -16.41 -3.60 -13.78
C GLN A 108 -15.14 -3.60 -12.91
N LEU A 109 -14.84 -4.73 -12.28
CA LEU A 109 -13.59 -4.89 -11.53
C LEU A 109 -12.36 -4.77 -12.44
N LYS A 110 -12.43 -5.38 -13.62
CA LYS A 110 -11.36 -5.25 -14.62
C LYS A 110 -11.24 -3.81 -15.12
N GLN A 111 -12.34 -3.13 -15.42
CA GLN A 111 -12.31 -1.72 -15.82
C GLN A 111 -11.67 -0.83 -14.73
N THR A 112 -11.97 -1.10 -13.45
CA THR A 112 -11.35 -0.40 -12.33
C THR A 112 -9.83 -0.64 -12.31
N TYR A 113 -9.39 -1.88 -12.52
CA TYR A 113 -7.97 -2.21 -12.59
C TYR A 113 -7.28 -1.56 -13.80
N ASP A 114 -7.88 -1.62 -14.99
CA ASP A 114 -7.33 -1.03 -16.21
C ASP A 114 -7.18 0.51 -16.04
N LEU A 115 -8.15 1.17 -15.40
CA LEU A 115 -8.04 2.60 -15.04
C LEU A 115 -6.90 2.88 -14.06
N LEU A 116 -6.71 2.03 -13.05
CA LEU A 116 -5.60 2.16 -12.11
C LEU A 116 -4.24 2.08 -12.80
N GLU A 117 -4.05 1.14 -13.73
CA GLU A 117 -2.84 1.07 -14.55
C GLU A 117 -2.62 2.35 -15.37
N GLU A 118 -3.68 2.91 -15.97
CA GLU A 118 -3.61 4.19 -16.70
C GLU A 118 -3.19 5.37 -15.79
N TYR A 119 -3.55 5.34 -14.50
CA TYR A 119 -3.13 6.34 -13.51
C TYR A 119 -1.68 6.17 -13.01
N GLY A 120 -0.91 5.24 -13.58
CA GLY A 120 0.51 5.07 -13.24
C GLY A 120 0.75 4.09 -12.08
N PHE A 121 -0.15 3.13 -11.88
CA PHE A 121 0.03 2.03 -10.93
C PHE A 121 0.94 0.99 -11.59
N LEU A 122 2.23 1.28 -11.62
CA LEU A 122 3.21 0.52 -12.39
C LEU A 122 3.90 -0.57 -11.55
N ASN A 123 4.34 -1.62 -12.23
CA ASN A 123 5.19 -2.68 -11.68
C ASN A 123 6.51 -2.75 -12.47
N PRO A 124 7.44 -1.80 -12.24
CA PRO A 124 8.73 -1.80 -12.92
C PRO A 124 9.44 -3.14 -12.75
N ASP A 125 10.01 -3.65 -13.84
CA ASP A 125 10.79 -4.90 -13.90
C ASP A 125 10.06 -6.17 -13.42
N GLY A 126 8.74 -6.11 -13.21
CA GLY A 126 7.96 -7.24 -12.70
C GLY A 126 8.34 -7.62 -11.27
N ILE A 127 8.75 -6.66 -10.44
CA ILE A 127 9.17 -6.88 -9.05
C ILE A 127 8.07 -7.54 -8.21
N VAL A 128 6.81 -7.13 -8.41
CA VAL A 128 5.66 -7.84 -7.85
C VAL A 128 5.30 -8.99 -8.79
N MET A 129 5.47 -10.21 -8.29
CA MET A 129 5.21 -11.44 -9.06
C MET A 129 3.72 -11.70 -9.33
N GLU A 130 2.84 -11.12 -8.51
CA GLU A 130 1.40 -11.23 -8.64
C GLU A 130 0.87 -10.34 -9.79
N SER A 131 -0.15 -10.85 -10.48
CA SER A 131 -0.88 -10.10 -11.51
C SER A 131 -2.39 -10.15 -11.24
N PHE A 132 -3.13 -9.17 -11.75
CA PHE A 132 -4.59 -9.20 -11.67
C PHE A 132 -5.19 -10.49 -12.24
N LYS A 133 -4.60 -11.03 -13.32
CA LYS A 133 -5.05 -12.28 -13.94
C LYS A 133 -4.85 -13.49 -13.03
N SER A 134 -3.68 -13.61 -12.39
CA SER A 134 -3.42 -14.71 -11.45
C SER A 134 -4.32 -14.61 -10.22
N SER A 135 -4.48 -13.41 -9.66
CA SER A 135 -5.36 -13.16 -8.51
C SER A 135 -6.83 -13.46 -8.84
N SER A 136 -7.29 -13.06 -10.03
CA SER A 136 -8.64 -13.38 -10.52
C SER A 136 -8.88 -14.87 -10.62
N TRP A 137 -7.90 -15.63 -11.14
CA TRP A 137 -8.02 -17.09 -11.23
C TRP A 137 -8.09 -17.74 -9.84
N LEU A 138 -7.24 -17.32 -8.90
CA LEU A 138 -7.23 -17.82 -7.52
C LEU A 138 -8.54 -17.50 -6.79
N ALA A 139 -9.04 -16.27 -6.91
CA ALA A 139 -10.29 -15.84 -6.31
C ALA A 139 -11.49 -16.67 -6.81
N LYS A 140 -11.61 -16.87 -8.13
CA LYS A 140 -12.68 -17.67 -8.75
C LYS A 140 -12.62 -19.15 -8.35
N THR A 141 -11.43 -19.70 -8.29
CA THR A 141 -11.21 -21.11 -7.92
C THR A 141 -11.23 -21.33 -6.40
N LYS A 142 -11.57 -20.30 -5.62
CA LYS A 142 -11.64 -20.32 -4.15
C LYS A 142 -10.34 -20.82 -3.50
N LYS A 143 -9.21 -20.56 -4.16
CA LYS A 143 -7.88 -20.81 -3.59
C LYS A 143 -7.58 -19.77 -2.52
N PRO A 144 -6.74 -20.12 -1.53
CA PRO A 144 -6.34 -19.18 -0.50
C PRO A 144 -5.67 -17.97 -1.15
N GLU A 145 -5.95 -16.80 -0.60
CA GLU A 145 -5.24 -15.58 -0.96
C GLU A 145 -3.81 -15.68 -0.42
N PRO A 146 -2.77 -15.39 -1.24
CA PRO A 146 -1.40 -15.31 -0.74
C PRO A 146 -1.25 -14.26 0.38
N PRO A 147 -0.33 -14.43 1.34
CA PRO A 147 -0.06 -13.39 2.33
C PRO A 147 0.36 -12.09 1.63
N TYR A 148 0.00 -10.93 2.19
CA TYR A 148 0.50 -9.64 1.70
C TYR A 148 1.78 -9.30 2.45
N ASP A 149 2.93 -9.60 1.84
CA ASP A 149 4.25 -9.39 2.43
C ASP A 149 5.04 -8.26 1.76
N THR A 150 6.27 -8.09 2.21
CA THR A 150 7.22 -7.03 1.82
C THR A 150 8.39 -7.54 0.99
N GLU A 151 8.36 -8.78 0.49
CA GLU A 151 9.51 -9.37 -0.22
C GLU A 151 9.90 -8.55 -1.45
N TRP A 152 8.90 -8.01 -2.14
CA TRP A 152 9.07 -7.15 -3.30
C TRP A 152 9.80 -5.84 -2.91
N LEU A 153 9.51 -5.28 -1.74
CA LEU A 153 10.14 -4.02 -1.26
C LEU A 153 11.61 -4.25 -0.97
N ARG A 154 11.95 -5.40 -0.36
CA ARG A 154 13.36 -5.78 -0.15
C ARG A 154 14.08 -5.97 -1.48
N SER A 155 13.43 -6.63 -2.43
CA SER A 155 13.98 -6.82 -3.79
C SER A 155 14.27 -5.49 -4.47
N TRP A 156 13.33 -4.53 -4.40
CA TRP A 156 13.54 -3.17 -4.90
C TRP A 156 14.70 -2.48 -4.17
N ILE A 157 14.73 -2.50 -2.83
CA ILE A 157 15.80 -1.86 -2.04
C ILE A 157 17.16 -2.48 -2.38
N TYR A 158 17.30 -3.80 -2.47
CA TYR A 158 18.60 -4.40 -2.78
C TYR A 158 19.04 -4.23 -4.24
N THR A 159 18.10 -3.95 -5.15
CA THR A 159 18.40 -3.72 -6.56
C THR A 159 18.72 -2.25 -6.84
N TYR A 160 17.98 -1.33 -6.22
CA TYR A 160 18.00 0.10 -6.53
C TYR A 160 18.38 1.00 -5.34
N GLY A 161 18.12 0.56 -4.12
CA GLY A 161 18.42 1.30 -2.90
C GLY A 161 19.87 1.10 -2.47
N HIS A 162 20.75 2.07 -2.69
CA HIS A 162 22.15 1.96 -2.31
C HIS A 162 22.37 2.18 -0.80
N ASP A 163 21.91 3.32 -0.28
CA ASP A 163 22.10 3.71 1.12
C ASP A 163 21.08 3.02 2.03
N VAL A 164 19.87 2.77 1.53
CA VAL A 164 18.81 2.07 2.28
C VAL A 164 19.11 0.56 2.43
N ALA A 165 19.87 -0.04 1.51
CA ALA A 165 20.30 -1.43 1.62
C ALA A 165 21.41 -1.65 2.66
N ALA A 166 22.10 -0.59 3.10
CA ALA A 166 23.19 -0.71 4.06
C ALA A 166 22.69 -1.27 5.40
N ILE A 167 23.46 -2.17 6.01
CA ILE A 167 23.10 -2.78 7.30
C ILE A 167 23.46 -1.79 8.42
N ASN A 168 22.45 -1.12 8.96
CA ASN A 168 22.55 -0.28 10.14
C ASN A 168 21.20 -0.26 10.90
N ASN A 169 21.20 0.25 12.14
CA ASN A 169 20.00 0.25 12.98
C ASN A 169 18.81 0.97 12.33
N ARG A 170 19.06 2.07 11.63
CA ARG A 170 18.02 2.88 10.98
C ARG A 170 17.31 2.10 9.88
N ASN A 171 18.08 1.50 8.99
CA ASN A 171 17.56 0.72 7.87
C ASN A 171 16.88 -0.57 8.35
N MET A 172 17.46 -1.26 9.35
CA MET A 172 16.84 -2.44 9.95
C MET A 172 15.51 -2.12 10.63
N PHE A 173 15.40 -0.95 11.26
CA PHE A 173 14.13 -0.49 11.82
C PHE A 173 13.09 -0.19 10.76
N LEU A 174 13.47 0.51 9.68
CA LEU A 174 12.58 0.76 8.54
C LEU A 174 12.03 -0.55 7.98
N LEU A 175 12.91 -1.52 7.70
CA LEU A 175 12.51 -2.82 7.16
C LEU A 175 11.58 -3.57 8.12
N GLY A 176 11.88 -3.56 9.42
CA GLY A 176 11.00 -4.15 10.43
C GLY A 176 9.64 -3.45 10.54
N CYS A 177 9.60 -2.12 10.40
CA CYS A 177 8.35 -1.38 10.35
C CYS A 177 7.56 -1.71 9.09
N ALA A 178 8.22 -1.79 7.92
CA ALA A 178 7.58 -2.19 6.68
C ALA A 178 6.94 -3.58 6.81
N ASP A 179 7.66 -4.56 7.35
CA ASP A 179 7.18 -5.94 7.54
C ASP A 179 5.89 -6.02 8.36
N ALA A 180 5.69 -5.08 9.29
CA ALA A 180 4.48 -5.02 10.10
C ALA A 180 3.40 -4.11 9.50
N LEU A 181 3.76 -2.95 8.93
CA LEU A 181 2.81 -1.98 8.39
C LEU A 181 2.12 -2.48 7.13
N PHE A 182 2.84 -3.14 6.21
CA PHE A 182 2.27 -3.61 4.94
C PHE A 182 1.07 -4.53 5.14
N PRO A 183 1.17 -5.64 5.91
CA PRO A 183 0.01 -6.50 6.18
C PRO A 183 -1.13 -5.78 6.90
N LEU A 184 -0.83 -4.87 7.83
CA LEU A 184 -1.84 -4.14 8.59
C LEU A 184 -2.60 -3.14 7.71
N TYR A 185 -1.90 -2.35 6.91
CA TYR A 185 -2.51 -1.45 5.93
C TYR A 185 -3.36 -2.21 4.93
N TYR A 186 -2.86 -3.33 4.41
CA TYR A 186 -3.64 -4.16 3.49
C TYR A 186 -4.90 -4.71 4.14
N SER A 187 -4.81 -5.21 5.37
CA SER A 187 -5.97 -5.71 6.12
C SER A 187 -7.04 -4.62 6.30
N SER A 188 -6.62 -3.41 6.71
CA SER A 188 -7.53 -2.26 6.87
C SER A 188 -8.11 -1.78 5.54
N LEU A 189 -7.31 -1.75 4.48
CA LEU A 189 -7.74 -1.39 3.13
C LEU A 189 -8.78 -2.38 2.61
N LYS A 190 -8.52 -3.67 2.78
CA LYS A 190 -9.41 -4.75 2.39
C LYS A 190 -10.75 -4.63 3.11
N GLU A 191 -10.76 -4.43 4.43
CA GLU A 191 -12.00 -4.23 5.19
C GLU A 191 -12.79 -3.03 4.68
N ARG A 192 -12.13 -1.88 4.48
CA ARG A 192 -12.76 -0.67 3.95
C ARG A 192 -13.34 -0.89 2.57
N LEU A 193 -12.59 -1.49 1.65
CA LEU A 193 -13.06 -1.75 0.30
C LEU A 193 -14.19 -2.78 0.30
N VAL A 194 -14.12 -3.87 1.07
CA VAL A 194 -15.25 -4.82 1.21
C VAL A 194 -16.53 -4.10 1.63
N ASN A 195 -16.45 -3.21 2.62
CA ASN A 195 -17.59 -2.40 3.05
C ASN A 195 -18.11 -1.48 1.93
N GLU A 196 -17.22 -0.82 1.18
CA GLU A 196 -17.63 0.00 0.04
C GLU A 196 -18.23 -0.84 -1.10
N PHE A 197 -17.68 -2.02 -1.39
CA PHE A 197 -18.21 -2.94 -2.39
C PHE A 197 -19.62 -3.41 -2.05
N ASN A 198 -19.89 -3.72 -0.78
CA ASN A 198 -21.21 -4.17 -0.30
C ASN A 198 -22.27 -3.05 -0.33
N LYS A 199 -21.88 -1.76 -0.27
CA LYS A 199 -22.83 -0.64 -0.46
C LYS A 199 -23.47 -0.66 -1.85
N TYR A 200 -22.76 -1.17 -2.87
CA TYR A 200 -23.32 -1.39 -4.21
C TYR A 200 -24.10 -2.71 -4.35
N GLY A 201 -24.39 -3.36 -3.22
CA GLY A 201 -25.23 -4.54 -3.07
C GLY A 201 -26.64 -4.26 -2.55
N THR A 202 -26.92 -3.01 -2.17
CA THR A 202 -28.17 -2.60 -1.53
C THR A 202 -28.84 -1.48 -2.34
N GLU A 203 -29.34 -1.84 -3.52
CA GLU A 203 -30.40 -1.13 -4.24
C GLU A 203 -31.45 -2.15 -4.72
#